data_AF-A0A8J8WDK7-F1
#
_entry.id   AF-A0A8J8WDK7-F1
#
_cell.length_a   1.000
_cell.length_b   1.000
_cell.length_c   1.000
_cell.angle_alpha   90.00
_cell.angle_beta   90.00
_cell.angle_gamma   90.00
#
_symmetry.space_group_name_H-M   'P 1'
#
loop_
_entity.id
_entity.type
_entity.pdbx_description
1 polymer ?
#
loop_
_entity_poly.entity_id
_entity_poly.type
_entity_poly.pdbx_seq_one_letter_code
_entity_poly.pdbx_strand_id
1 'polypeptide(L)'
;MSTASLEEWCQQLQRQTISLGETGSLQNSWQSSSTSTSSPEKKWRTTNKDYSTCSGVSHTRERKRLIQMSELLLMQQYLSRVNWCNINYSIDVGIVDNILEYRQLNFIRSVIADAVDHLAANTEEDLVWSFPKSHYKFTAHEDWVCVSNGITCVTVPWLGLLAFEDSLVGLTSVICLTVLDDDLTQRHQIIDVLKAIHAGLQSCILLGERVYDVLKHWHAVVVGRIIENEPEGYTNALLESIHPSIPECPLKDLIDVPLLTKEAKILAMEVSGMAKCFTYPVVNLDKAAETVINTAGKYRAPYKAGQHATWMFRKIFIREFVRERRTWLKTTVIGPLNAVVAQARSNGTWGELSGEWGPDMFRNIRLDENLDFDWHLDTTDLLSDKSIAPPLSSWAQEFDTRYSWLRYGDMPYKGPPAQKRLIIKHLITPVVDTRESIMRLCAGPTDNQVTVMCPRKELSRTVPIFTKLTRCKTLPRPREYMRRFQIMAALHAFREVMDLREVMQVLQRNGRQRRTFCQRLDPMTYYSDVEFLARFRLSKEF
;
A
#
# COMPACT_ATOMS: atom_id res chain seq x y z
N MET A 1 1.51 -38.83 -14.95
CA MET A 1 1.01 -38.38 -16.28
C MET A 1 2.15 -38.51 -17.27
N SER A 2 1.92 -39.15 -18.42
CA SER A 2 2.96 -39.40 -19.43
C SER A 2 3.30 -38.11 -20.20
N THR A 3 4.52 -38.04 -20.74
CA THR A 3 5.02 -36.94 -21.60
C THR A 3 4.10 -36.60 -22.78
N ALA A 4 3.24 -37.54 -23.19
CA ALA A 4 2.22 -37.34 -24.23
C ALA A 4 1.21 -36.21 -23.90
N SER A 5 0.92 -35.94 -22.62
CA SER A 5 -0.05 -34.90 -22.26
C SER A 5 0.49 -33.47 -22.42
N LEU A 6 1.81 -33.29 -22.46
CA LEU A 6 2.43 -31.96 -22.59
C LEU A 6 2.49 -31.51 -24.06
N GLU A 7 2.76 -32.44 -24.98
CA GLU A 7 2.71 -32.17 -26.42
C GLU A 7 1.28 -31.94 -26.90
N GLU A 8 0.30 -32.72 -26.41
CA GLU A 8 -1.12 -32.46 -26.67
C GLU A 8 -1.53 -31.06 -26.16
N TRP A 9 -1.03 -30.65 -24.99
CA TRP A 9 -1.30 -29.35 -24.40
C TRP A 9 -0.68 -28.18 -25.20
N CYS A 10 0.58 -28.32 -25.66
CA CYS A 10 1.22 -27.34 -26.53
C CYS A 10 0.53 -27.22 -27.90
N GLN A 11 0.07 -28.33 -28.47
CA GLN A 11 -0.68 -28.33 -29.73
C GLN A 11 -2.07 -27.69 -29.58
N GLN A 12 -2.72 -27.85 -28.42
CA GLN A 12 -4.00 -27.21 -28.12
C GLN A 12 -3.87 -25.69 -27.99
N LEU A 13 -2.79 -25.21 -27.35
CA LEU A 13 -2.45 -23.80 -27.24
C LEU A 13 -2.13 -23.16 -28.60
N GLN A 14 -1.43 -23.87 -29.49
CA GLN A 14 -1.18 -23.39 -30.86
C GLN A 14 -2.47 -23.23 -31.67
N ARG A 15 -3.42 -24.17 -31.55
CA ARG A 15 -4.71 -24.10 -32.26
C ARG A 15 -5.59 -22.95 -31.77
N GLN A 16 -5.60 -22.67 -30.46
CA GLN A 16 -6.37 -21.55 -29.89
C GLN A 16 -5.77 -20.18 -30.24
N THR A 17 -4.44 -20.08 -30.33
CA THR A 17 -3.75 -18.83 -30.71
C THR A 17 -4.01 -18.45 -32.17
N ILE A 18 -4.10 -19.44 -33.07
CA ILE A 18 -4.42 -19.21 -34.50
C ILE A 18 -5.88 -18.75 -34.66
N SER A 19 -6.82 -19.28 -33.85
CA SER A 19 -8.22 -18.89 -33.88
C SER A 19 -8.49 -17.46 -33.38
N LEU A 20 -7.63 -16.89 -32.53
CA LEU A 20 -7.78 -15.54 -31.99
C LEU A 20 -7.12 -14.46 -32.88
N GLY A 21 -6.31 -14.86 -33.86
CA GLY A 21 -5.63 -13.95 -34.79
C GLY A 21 -6.48 -13.42 -35.95
N GLU A 22 -7.70 -13.94 -36.15
CA GLU A 22 -8.55 -13.60 -37.32
C GLU A 22 -9.60 -12.51 -37.06
N THR A 23 -9.61 -11.84 -35.90
CA THR A 23 -10.52 -10.70 -35.67
C THR A 23 -9.76 -9.40 -35.47
N GLY A 24 -9.62 -8.65 -36.58
CA GLY A 24 -9.49 -7.19 -36.55
C GLY A 24 -8.17 -6.58 -37.02
N SER A 25 -7.78 -6.80 -38.28
CA SER A 25 -6.79 -5.95 -38.95
C SER A 25 -7.45 -4.66 -39.47
N LEU A 26 -7.33 -3.56 -38.73
CA LEU A 26 -7.45 -2.21 -39.31
C LEU A 26 -6.06 -1.79 -39.78
N GLN A 27 -5.85 -1.91 -41.09
CA GLN A 27 -4.76 -1.27 -41.82
C GLN A 27 -4.83 0.25 -41.62
N ASN A 28 -3.70 0.87 -41.28
CA ASN A 28 -3.42 2.23 -41.73
C ASN A 28 -1.96 2.34 -42.16
N SER A 29 -1.84 2.68 -43.43
CA SER A 29 -0.63 2.89 -44.21
C SER A 29 0.23 4.02 -43.69
N TRP A 30 1.53 3.78 -43.52
CA TRP A 30 2.55 4.80 -43.74
C TRP A 30 3.58 4.23 -44.69
N GLN A 31 3.41 4.57 -45.97
CA GLN A 31 4.41 4.36 -47.00
C GLN A 31 5.55 5.35 -46.80
N SER A 32 6.75 4.80 -46.98
CA SER A 32 8.04 5.44 -47.14
C SER A 32 8.04 6.60 -48.15
N SER A 33 8.69 7.70 -47.78
CA SER A 33 9.43 8.52 -48.74
C SER A 33 10.87 8.68 -48.25
N SER A 34 11.77 8.08 -49.02
CA SER A 34 13.21 8.21 -48.94
C SER A 34 13.65 9.49 -49.63
N THR A 35 14.41 10.34 -48.96
CA THR A 35 15.42 11.20 -49.60
C THR A 35 16.61 11.37 -48.66
N SER A 36 17.76 11.00 -49.20
CA SER A 36 19.09 11.18 -48.65
C SER A 36 19.46 12.67 -48.54
N THR A 37 20.24 13.04 -47.51
CA THR A 37 21.37 13.97 -47.65
C THR A 37 22.20 14.05 -46.37
N SER A 38 23.49 13.71 -46.52
CA SER A 38 24.69 14.25 -45.85
C SER A 38 24.73 14.49 -44.32
N SER A 39 25.67 13.75 -43.70
CA SER A 39 26.45 14.09 -42.49
C SER A 39 26.83 15.58 -42.38
N PRO A 40 26.98 16.13 -41.15
CA PRO A 40 28.33 16.13 -40.59
C PRO A 40 28.44 15.77 -39.10
N GLU A 41 29.50 15.02 -38.83
CA GLU A 41 30.24 14.89 -37.58
C GLU A 41 30.39 16.19 -36.74
N LYS A 42 30.38 16.01 -35.40
CA LYS A 42 31.49 16.26 -34.44
C LYS A 42 31.10 17.06 -33.18
N LYS A 43 31.61 16.50 -32.07
CA LYS A 43 32.08 17.14 -30.83
C LYS A 43 31.02 17.76 -29.93
N TRP A 44 30.74 17.10 -28.80
CA TRP A 44 30.99 17.67 -27.47
C TRP A 44 31.41 16.55 -26.51
N ARG A 45 32.67 16.56 -26.10
CA ARG A 45 33.20 15.80 -24.96
C ARG A 45 33.60 16.80 -23.87
N THR A 46 33.36 16.36 -22.63
CA THR A 46 33.97 16.74 -21.35
C THR A 46 33.72 18.14 -20.78
N THR A 47 33.05 18.16 -19.61
CA THR A 47 33.57 18.81 -18.39
C THR A 47 33.16 18.02 -17.14
N ASN A 48 34.16 17.77 -16.30
CA ASN A 48 34.20 17.03 -15.02
C ASN A 48 33.16 17.47 -13.96
N LYS A 49 32.83 16.54 -13.04
CA LYS A 49 33.19 16.69 -11.62
C LYS A 49 33.01 15.40 -10.80
N ASP A 50 34.15 14.99 -10.25
CA ASP A 50 34.41 14.12 -9.11
C ASP A 50 33.22 13.79 -8.19
N TYR A 51 32.90 12.51 -8.10
CA TYR A 51 32.36 11.92 -6.87
C TYR A 51 33.30 10.83 -6.38
N SER A 52 33.90 11.11 -5.24
CA SER A 52 34.68 10.20 -4.43
C SER A 52 33.91 8.90 -4.19
N THR A 53 34.61 7.80 -4.40
CA THR A 53 34.28 6.43 -4.09
C THR A 53 33.71 6.25 -2.68
N CYS A 54 32.40 6.02 -2.57
CA CYS A 54 31.78 5.44 -1.38
C CYS A 54 32.00 3.92 -1.39
N SER A 55 33.09 3.46 -0.79
CA SER A 55 33.43 2.06 -0.51
C SER A 55 32.50 1.35 0.51
N GLY A 56 31.33 1.93 0.82
CA GLY A 56 30.36 1.37 1.79
C GLY A 56 29.27 0.47 1.19
N VAL A 57 29.20 0.36 -0.14
CA VAL A 57 28.15 -0.43 -0.83
C VAL A 57 28.47 -1.93 -0.85
N SER A 58 29.76 -2.32 -0.83
CA SER A 58 30.14 -3.74 -0.81
C SER A 58 29.78 -4.43 0.51
N HIS A 59 30.00 -3.77 1.66
CA HIS A 59 29.67 -4.35 2.97
C HIS A 59 28.16 -4.41 3.26
N THR A 60 27.34 -3.55 2.66
CA THR A 60 25.87 -3.68 2.76
C THR A 60 25.31 -4.73 1.78
N ARG A 61 25.98 -4.98 0.66
CA ARG A 61 25.68 -6.03 -0.33
C ARG A 61 26.03 -7.44 0.17
N GLU A 62 27.22 -7.63 0.74
CA GLU A 62 27.59 -8.89 1.41
C GLU A 62 26.69 -9.15 2.60
N ARG A 63 26.30 -8.11 3.36
CA ARG A 63 25.41 -8.27 4.51
C ARG A 63 23.97 -8.58 4.11
N LYS A 64 23.44 -8.08 2.98
CA LYS A 64 22.11 -8.46 2.47
C LYS A 64 22.10 -9.85 1.83
N ARG A 65 23.14 -10.22 1.07
CA ARG A 65 23.32 -11.61 0.58
C ARG A 65 23.51 -12.57 1.74
N LEU A 66 24.36 -12.24 2.72
CA LEU A 66 24.48 -13.00 3.96
C LEU A 66 23.15 -13.02 4.68
N ILE A 67 22.38 -11.94 4.81
CA ILE A 67 21.06 -11.99 5.49
C ILE A 67 20.06 -12.84 4.71
N GLN A 68 19.94 -12.77 3.38
CA GLN A 68 18.96 -13.57 2.61
C GLN A 68 19.39 -15.02 2.37
N MET A 69 20.66 -15.28 2.05
CA MET A 69 21.21 -16.64 2.04
C MET A 69 21.24 -17.20 3.46
N SER A 70 21.56 -16.42 4.49
CA SER A 70 21.43 -16.87 5.88
C SER A 70 19.98 -16.91 6.33
N GLU A 71 19.00 -16.25 5.72
CA GLU A 71 17.58 -16.44 6.07
C GLU A 71 17.02 -17.69 5.41
N LEU A 72 17.47 -18.05 4.20
CA LEU A 72 17.13 -19.31 3.53
C LEU A 72 17.96 -20.50 4.05
N LEU A 73 19.26 -20.31 4.35
CA LEU A 73 20.14 -21.29 4.99
C LEU A 73 19.92 -21.35 6.49
N LEU A 74 19.58 -20.26 7.20
CA LEU A 74 19.01 -20.34 8.55
C LEU A 74 17.60 -20.87 8.45
N MET A 75 16.73 -20.61 7.48
CA MET A 75 15.45 -21.33 7.43
C MET A 75 15.69 -22.81 7.20
N GLN A 76 16.59 -23.24 6.30
CA GLN A 76 16.93 -24.66 6.14
C GLN A 76 17.67 -25.23 7.37
N GLN A 77 18.60 -24.51 7.99
CA GLN A 77 19.34 -24.94 9.18
C GLN A 77 18.54 -24.80 10.49
N TYR A 78 17.63 -23.84 10.62
CA TYR A 78 16.69 -23.69 11.73
C TYR A 78 15.51 -24.63 11.53
N LEU A 79 14.94 -24.83 10.35
CA LEU A 79 13.92 -25.86 10.17
C LEU A 79 14.50 -27.26 10.44
N SER A 80 15.77 -27.51 10.10
CA SER A 80 16.45 -28.77 10.43
C SER A 80 17.10 -28.84 11.83
N ARG A 81 17.13 -27.75 12.62
CA ARG A 81 17.74 -27.73 13.98
C ARG A 81 16.92 -27.02 15.06
N VAL A 82 15.76 -26.46 14.74
CA VAL A 82 14.85 -25.89 15.73
C VAL A 82 14.17 -27.05 16.39
N ASN A 83 14.61 -27.26 17.63
CA ASN A 83 13.98 -28.10 18.60
C ASN A 83 12.61 -27.50 18.97
N TRP A 84 11.64 -27.56 18.05
CA TRP A 84 10.25 -27.25 18.37
C TRP A 84 9.81 -28.29 19.40
N CYS A 85 9.64 -27.86 20.65
CA CYS A 85 9.07 -28.69 21.72
C CYS A 85 9.84 -29.96 22.09
N ASN A 86 11.18 -29.97 22.10
CA ASN A 86 11.98 -31.18 22.42
C ASN A 86 11.87 -32.32 21.39
N ILE A 87 11.48 -32.02 20.15
CA ILE A 87 11.41 -32.99 19.06
C ILE A 87 12.57 -32.72 18.08
N ASN A 88 13.55 -33.62 18.02
CA ASN A 88 14.59 -33.62 16.98
C ASN A 88 13.96 -34.09 15.66
N TYR A 89 13.53 -33.16 14.81
CA TYR A 89 13.12 -33.46 13.43
C TYR A 89 14.26 -33.09 12.48
N SER A 90 14.79 -34.08 11.75
CA SER A 90 15.63 -33.83 10.57
C SER A 90 14.71 -33.66 9.38
N ILE A 91 14.46 -32.42 8.95
CA ILE A 91 13.66 -32.14 7.77
C ILE A 91 14.49 -32.40 6.52
N ASP A 92 14.11 -33.41 5.71
CA ASP A 92 14.73 -33.66 4.41
C ASP A 92 14.18 -32.68 3.36
N VAL A 93 14.89 -31.58 3.19
CA VAL A 93 14.54 -30.55 2.19
C VAL A 93 14.73 -31.07 0.76
N GLY A 94 15.47 -32.16 0.56
CA GLY A 94 15.63 -32.82 -0.74
C GLY A 94 14.33 -33.40 -1.29
N ILE A 95 13.32 -33.64 -0.44
CA ILE A 95 11.99 -34.09 -0.88
C ILE A 95 11.35 -33.06 -1.82
N VAL A 96 11.61 -31.77 -1.63
CA VAL A 96 11.06 -30.69 -2.45
C VAL A 96 11.58 -30.75 -3.90
N ASP A 97 12.81 -31.23 -4.11
CA ASP A 97 13.39 -31.38 -5.44
C ASP A 97 12.69 -32.46 -6.29
N ASN A 98 11.89 -33.34 -5.66
CA ASN A 98 11.06 -34.29 -6.40
C ASN A 98 9.84 -33.62 -7.05
N ILE A 99 9.45 -32.42 -6.61
CA ILE A 99 8.34 -31.67 -7.20
C ILE A 99 8.83 -30.97 -8.47
N LEU A 100 8.21 -31.32 -9.62
CA LEU A 100 8.61 -30.80 -10.92
C LEU A 100 8.43 -29.28 -11.02
N GLU A 101 7.30 -28.78 -10.56
CA GLU A 101 6.92 -27.37 -10.55
C GLU A 101 7.91 -26.54 -9.73
N TYR A 102 8.37 -27.07 -8.59
CA TYR A 102 9.41 -26.44 -7.79
C TYR A 102 10.71 -26.29 -8.57
N ARG A 103 11.19 -27.38 -9.19
CA ARG A 103 12.44 -27.35 -9.98
C ARG A 103 12.35 -26.37 -11.14
N GLN A 104 11.22 -26.34 -11.85
CA GLN A 104 11.01 -25.42 -12.96
C GLN A 104 10.99 -23.96 -12.49
N LEU A 105 10.21 -23.65 -11.45
CA LEU A 105 10.13 -22.29 -10.89
C LEU A 105 11.47 -21.85 -10.31
N ASN A 106 12.18 -22.74 -9.60
CA ASN A 106 13.47 -22.43 -9.00
C ASN A 106 14.57 -22.22 -10.06
N PHE A 107 14.55 -22.97 -11.15
CA PHE A 107 15.44 -22.73 -12.30
C PHE A 107 15.18 -21.38 -12.95
N ILE A 108 13.91 -21.01 -13.17
CA ILE A 108 13.57 -19.69 -13.70
C ILE A 108 14.04 -18.61 -12.71
N ARG A 109 13.75 -18.79 -11.42
CA ARG A 109 14.15 -17.88 -10.35
C ARG A 109 15.66 -17.67 -10.33
N SER A 110 16.48 -18.72 -10.41
CA SER A 110 17.93 -18.56 -10.33
C SER A 110 18.48 -17.71 -11.48
N VAL A 111 17.99 -17.92 -12.71
CA VAL A 111 18.40 -17.11 -13.87
C VAL A 111 17.97 -15.65 -13.70
N ILE A 112 16.75 -15.41 -13.20
CA ILE A 112 16.24 -14.05 -12.96
C ILE A 112 17.00 -13.37 -11.83
N ALA A 113 17.27 -14.05 -10.72
CA ALA A 113 18.03 -13.54 -9.59
C ALA A 113 19.47 -13.19 -10.01
N ASP A 114 20.11 -14.04 -10.81
CA ASP A 114 21.42 -13.76 -11.39
C ASP A 114 21.35 -12.51 -12.27
N ALA A 115 20.38 -12.42 -13.18
CA ALA A 115 20.19 -11.22 -14.01
C ALA A 115 19.96 -9.97 -13.15
N VAL A 116 19.20 -10.12 -12.07
CA VAL A 116 18.90 -9.01 -11.16
C VAL A 116 20.17 -8.52 -10.46
N ASP A 117 20.97 -9.44 -9.96
CA ASP A 117 22.22 -9.13 -9.28
C ASP A 117 23.25 -8.48 -10.22
N HIS A 118 23.31 -8.91 -11.48
CA HIS A 118 24.17 -8.30 -12.50
C HIS A 118 23.73 -6.88 -12.84
N LEU A 119 22.41 -6.66 -13.02
CA LEU A 119 21.86 -5.32 -13.29
C LEU A 119 22.09 -4.35 -12.13
N ALA A 120 21.92 -4.82 -10.89
CA ALA A 120 22.20 -4.02 -9.71
C ALA A 120 23.69 -3.63 -9.59
N ALA A 121 24.60 -4.37 -10.23
CA ALA A 121 26.02 -4.07 -10.26
C ALA A 121 26.40 -3.13 -11.42
N ASN A 122 25.77 -3.26 -12.59
CA ASN A 122 26.16 -2.60 -13.83
C ASN A 122 24.96 -1.90 -14.51
N THR A 123 24.60 -0.70 -14.04
CA THR A 123 23.43 0.06 -14.55
C THR A 123 23.66 0.75 -15.89
N GLU A 124 24.90 0.84 -16.36
CA GLU A 124 25.29 1.55 -17.59
C GLU A 124 25.57 0.63 -18.78
N GLU A 125 25.59 -0.69 -18.57
CA GLU A 125 25.90 -1.65 -19.61
C GLU A 125 24.64 -2.30 -20.19
N ASP A 126 24.66 -2.54 -21.51
CA ASP A 126 23.66 -3.36 -22.17
C ASP A 126 23.88 -4.80 -21.77
N LEU A 127 22.96 -5.32 -20.96
CA LEU A 127 23.06 -6.68 -20.47
C LEU A 127 22.08 -7.58 -21.21
N VAL A 128 22.57 -8.75 -21.61
CA VAL A 128 21.83 -9.72 -22.40
C VAL A 128 21.89 -11.07 -21.71
N TRP A 129 20.73 -11.65 -21.42
CA TRP A 129 20.60 -13.00 -20.89
C TRP A 129 19.68 -13.82 -21.77
N SER A 130 19.95 -15.11 -21.85
CA SER A 130 19.09 -16.09 -22.48
C SER A 130 18.94 -17.28 -21.56
N PHE A 131 17.77 -17.89 -21.58
CA PHE A 131 17.55 -19.15 -20.89
C PHE A 131 18.22 -20.28 -21.68
N PRO A 132 19.09 -21.12 -21.07
CA PRO A 132 19.89 -22.14 -21.78
C PRO A 132 19.13 -23.16 -22.64
N LYS A 133 17.79 -23.17 -22.63
CA LYS A 133 16.93 -24.09 -23.39
C LYS A 133 15.60 -23.45 -23.82
N SER A 134 15.53 -22.13 -23.83
CA SER A 134 14.30 -21.42 -24.11
C SER A 134 14.54 -20.30 -25.11
N HIS A 135 13.50 -19.99 -25.89
CA HIS A 135 13.52 -18.89 -26.85
C HIS A 135 13.48 -17.51 -26.18
N TYR A 136 13.28 -17.45 -24.87
CA TYR A 136 13.24 -16.19 -24.13
C TYR A 136 14.63 -15.58 -23.94
N LYS A 137 14.75 -14.33 -24.39
CA LYS A 137 15.92 -13.46 -24.27
C LYS A 137 15.54 -12.17 -23.54
N PHE A 138 16.34 -11.81 -22.56
CA PHE A 138 16.21 -10.62 -21.73
C PHE A 138 17.31 -9.66 -22.15
N THR A 139 16.94 -8.45 -22.51
CA THR A 139 17.89 -7.38 -22.81
C THR A 139 17.54 -6.20 -21.92
N ALA A 140 18.46 -5.81 -21.04
CA ALA A 140 18.26 -4.68 -20.16
C ALA A 140 19.14 -3.51 -20.56
N HIS A 141 18.56 -2.32 -20.49
CA HIS A 141 19.18 -1.05 -20.80
C HIS A 141 18.65 0.00 -19.83
N GLU A 142 19.55 0.60 -19.03
CA GLU A 142 19.20 1.55 -17.97
C GLU A 142 18.10 0.99 -17.04
N ASP A 143 16.95 1.68 -16.97
CA ASP A 143 15.80 1.34 -16.13
C ASP A 143 14.80 0.38 -16.82
N TRP A 144 15.12 -0.15 -18.00
CA TRP A 144 14.20 -0.93 -18.83
C TRP A 144 14.73 -2.33 -19.15
N VAL A 145 13.81 -3.27 -19.29
CA VAL A 145 14.08 -4.66 -19.67
C VAL A 145 13.13 -5.02 -20.81
N CYS A 146 13.64 -5.37 -22.01
CA CYS A 146 12.85 -6.10 -23.01
C CYS A 146 13.01 -7.61 -22.77
N VAL A 147 11.88 -8.28 -22.70
CA VAL A 147 11.76 -9.73 -22.70
C VAL A 147 11.22 -10.14 -24.06
N SER A 148 11.97 -10.91 -24.82
CA SER A 148 11.58 -11.35 -26.15
C SER A 148 11.62 -12.86 -26.28
N ASN A 149 10.72 -13.46 -27.05
CA ASN A 149 10.77 -14.90 -27.37
C ASN A 149 11.06 -15.19 -28.86
N GLY A 150 11.53 -14.17 -29.58
CA GLY A 150 11.72 -14.19 -31.03
C GLY A 150 10.47 -13.80 -31.84
N ILE A 151 9.27 -13.92 -31.27
CA ILE A 151 8.00 -13.56 -31.91
C ILE A 151 7.43 -12.28 -31.28
N THR A 152 7.42 -12.22 -29.95
CA THR A 152 6.94 -11.08 -29.16
C THR A 152 8.11 -10.48 -28.38
N CYS A 153 8.13 -9.16 -28.21
CA CYS A 153 8.94 -8.46 -27.21
C CYS A 153 7.99 -7.66 -26.31
N VAL A 154 8.20 -7.76 -25.00
CA VAL A 154 7.53 -6.97 -23.99
C VAL A 154 8.59 -6.15 -23.28
N THR A 155 8.41 -4.83 -23.26
CA THR A 155 9.27 -3.92 -22.51
C THR A 155 8.64 -3.61 -21.17
N VAL A 156 9.37 -3.87 -20.10
CA VAL A 156 8.96 -3.57 -18.72
C VAL A 156 10.01 -2.70 -18.05
N PRO A 157 9.61 -1.84 -17.09
CA PRO A 157 10.60 -1.23 -16.22
C PRO A 157 11.30 -2.32 -15.39
N TRP A 158 12.53 -2.06 -14.98
CA TRP A 158 13.31 -2.91 -14.07
C TRP A 158 12.52 -3.36 -12.82
N LEU A 159 11.66 -2.48 -12.29
CA LEU A 159 10.77 -2.81 -11.17
C LEU A 159 9.80 -3.95 -11.48
N GLY A 160 9.40 -4.12 -12.74
CA GLY A 160 8.59 -5.24 -13.21
C GLY A 160 9.33 -6.57 -13.15
N LEU A 161 10.64 -6.57 -13.44
CA LEU A 161 11.47 -7.77 -13.30
C LEU A 161 11.65 -8.16 -11.83
N LEU A 162 11.89 -7.19 -10.94
CA LEU A 162 11.92 -7.42 -9.48
C LEU A 162 10.59 -7.95 -8.95
N ALA A 163 9.46 -7.43 -9.42
CA ALA A 163 8.14 -7.93 -9.05
C ALA A 163 7.90 -9.38 -9.52
N PHE A 164 8.43 -9.74 -10.68
CA PHE A 164 8.39 -11.10 -11.19
C PHE A 164 9.28 -12.04 -10.37
N GLU A 165 10.48 -11.61 -9.99
CA GLU A 165 11.35 -12.36 -9.08
C GLU A 165 10.67 -12.61 -7.72
N ASP A 166 10.08 -11.57 -7.09
CA ASP A 166 9.32 -11.65 -5.83
C ASP A 166 8.18 -12.68 -5.94
N SER A 167 7.53 -12.76 -7.09
CA SER A 167 6.48 -13.73 -7.38
C SER A 167 7.03 -15.17 -7.43
N LEU A 168 8.16 -15.38 -8.10
CA LEU A 168 8.83 -16.70 -8.15
C LEU A 168 9.30 -17.14 -6.76
N VAL A 169 9.83 -16.22 -5.96
CA VAL A 169 10.19 -16.48 -4.55
C VAL A 169 8.95 -16.88 -3.76
N GLY A 170 7.84 -16.16 -3.90
CA GLY A 170 6.57 -16.48 -3.26
C GLY A 170 6.08 -17.89 -3.61
N LEU A 171 5.98 -18.21 -4.91
CA LEU A 171 5.48 -19.50 -5.37
C LEU A 171 6.39 -20.67 -4.95
N THR A 172 7.71 -20.52 -5.06
CA THR A 172 8.67 -21.55 -4.62
C THR A 172 8.65 -21.76 -3.11
N SER A 173 8.48 -20.68 -2.33
CA SER A 173 8.37 -20.76 -0.87
C SER A 173 7.10 -21.47 -0.44
N VAL A 174 5.98 -21.20 -1.11
CA VAL A 174 4.70 -21.89 -0.82
C VAL A 174 4.84 -23.38 -1.09
N ILE A 175 5.37 -23.79 -2.24
CA ILE A 175 5.58 -25.22 -2.54
C ILE A 175 6.47 -25.88 -1.49
N CYS A 176 7.60 -25.24 -1.15
CA CYS A 176 8.52 -25.74 -0.14
C CYS A 176 7.81 -25.93 1.21
N LEU A 177 7.16 -24.89 1.73
CA LEU A 177 6.48 -24.94 3.02
C LEU A 177 5.35 -25.97 3.05
N THR A 178 4.58 -26.13 1.96
CA THR A 178 3.53 -27.15 1.89
C THR A 178 4.10 -28.57 1.85
N VAL A 179 5.18 -28.83 1.11
CA VAL A 179 5.83 -30.15 1.11
C VAL A 179 6.34 -30.50 2.51
N LEU A 180 6.92 -29.52 3.21
CA LEU A 180 7.38 -29.72 4.58
C LEU A 180 6.22 -29.96 5.55
N ASP A 181 5.13 -29.20 5.44
CA ASP A 181 3.93 -29.43 6.27
C ASP A 181 3.29 -30.79 5.97
N ASP A 182 3.26 -31.22 4.71
CA ASP A 182 2.75 -32.53 4.30
C ASP A 182 3.57 -33.67 4.88
N ASP A 183 4.90 -33.55 4.92
CA ASP A 183 5.79 -34.54 5.54
C ASP A 183 5.57 -34.61 7.07
N LEU A 184 5.42 -33.45 7.72
CA LEU A 184 5.22 -33.35 9.17
C LEU A 184 3.83 -33.80 9.62
N THR A 185 2.78 -33.47 8.85
CA THR A 185 1.38 -33.64 9.24
C THR A 185 0.67 -34.77 8.50
N GLN A 186 1.29 -35.31 7.45
CA GLN A 186 0.73 -36.35 6.58
C GLN A 186 -0.58 -35.94 5.90
N ARG A 187 -0.73 -34.64 5.56
CA ARG A 187 -1.98 -34.06 5.00
C ARG A 187 -2.05 -34.00 3.46
N HIS A 188 -0.97 -34.31 2.75
CA HIS A 188 -0.90 -34.40 1.27
C HIS A 188 -1.58 -33.25 0.50
N GLN A 189 -1.50 -32.02 1.01
CA GLN A 189 -2.11 -30.81 0.47
C GLN A 189 -1.38 -30.25 -0.75
N ILE A 190 -0.14 -30.69 -1.02
CA ILE A 190 0.68 -30.19 -2.13
C ILE A 190 -0.04 -30.25 -3.48
N ILE A 191 -0.86 -31.28 -3.70
CA ILE A 191 -1.61 -31.43 -4.95
C ILE A 191 -2.57 -30.26 -5.16
N ASP A 192 -3.28 -29.83 -4.10
CA ASP A 192 -4.25 -28.74 -4.19
C ASP A 192 -3.58 -27.37 -4.28
N VAL A 193 -2.44 -27.20 -3.60
CA VAL A 193 -1.58 -26.02 -3.75
C VAL A 193 -1.06 -25.91 -5.20
N LEU A 194 -0.56 -27.00 -5.79
CA LEU A 194 -0.10 -27.01 -7.18
C LEU A 194 -1.25 -26.71 -8.16
N LYS A 195 -2.45 -27.26 -7.94
CA LYS A 195 -3.64 -26.90 -8.72
C LYS A 195 -3.94 -25.39 -8.63
N ALA A 196 -3.85 -24.80 -7.44
CA ALA A 196 -4.06 -23.37 -7.25
C ALA A 196 -3.00 -22.51 -7.95
N ILE A 197 -1.74 -22.94 -7.92
CA ILE A 197 -0.64 -22.29 -8.68
C ILE A 197 -0.94 -22.33 -10.17
N HIS A 198 -1.27 -23.49 -10.73
CA HIS A 198 -1.59 -23.64 -12.14
C HIS A 198 -2.80 -22.80 -12.55
N ALA A 199 -3.88 -22.85 -11.78
CA ALA A 199 -5.08 -22.06 -12.04
C ALA A 199 -4.79 -20.56 -11.99
N GLY A 200 -4.00 -20.09 -11.02
CA GLY A 200 -3.58 -18.70 -10.92
C GLY A 200 -2.73 -18.24 -12.09
N LEU A 201 -1.73 -19.04 -12.51
CA LEU A 201 -0.88 -18.73 -13.67
C LEU A 201 -1.68 -18.72 -14.98
N GLN A 202 -2.55 -19.72 -15.19
CA GLN A 202 -3.44 -19.76 -16.36
C GLN A 202 -4.40 -18.56 -16.37
N SER A 203 -4.93 -18.17 -15.22
CA SER A 203 -5.79 -16.99 -15.10
C SER A 203 -5.04 -15.69 -15.42
N CYS A 204 -3.75 -15.59 -15.05
CA CYS A 204 -2.91 -14.47 -15.44
C CYS A 204 -2.73 -14.38 -16.97
N ILE A 205 -2.53 -15.53 -17.63
CA ILE A 205 -2.39 -15.60 -19.10
C ILE A 205 -3.71 -15.24 -19.79
N LEU A 206 -4.82 -15.81 -19.32
CA LEU A 206 -6.14 -15.64 -19.94
C LEU A 206 -6.68 -14.22 -19.77
N LEU A 207 -6.57 -13.65 -18.57
CA LEU A 207 -7.22 -12.39 -18.21
C LEU A 207 -6.29 -11.17 -18.33
N GLY A 208 -4.98 -11.38 -18.43
CA GLY A 208 -3.99 -10.31 -18.33
C GLY A 208 -4.19 -9.50 -17.05
N GLU A 209 -4.25 -8.17 -17.16
CA GLU A 209 -4.45 -7.29 -16.00
C GLU A 209 -5.78 -7.54 -15.26
N ARG A 210 -6.81 -8.10 -15.91
CA ARG A 210 -8.10 -8.34 -15.23
C ARG A 210 -7.99 -9.43 -14.15
N VAL A 211 -6.92 -10.22 -14.11
CA VAL A 211 -6.70 -11.23 -13.07
C VAL A 211 -6.64 -10.62 -11.67
N TYR A 212 -6.17 -9.38 -11.52
CA TYR A 212 -6.11 -8.72 -10.22
C TYR A 212 -7.49 -8.42 -9.64
N ASP A 213 -8.53 -8.35 -10.47
CA ASP A 213 -9.91 -8.26 -9.96
C ASP A 213 -10.37 -9.57 -9.32
N VAL A 214 -9.83 -10.72 -9.75
CA VAL A 214 -10.05 -12.03 -9.12
C VAL A 214 -9.22 -12.12 -7.84
N LEU A 215 -7.90 -11.87 -7.94
CA LEU A 215 -6.95 -12.04 -6.83
C LEU A 215 -7.29 -11.16 -5.62
N LYS A 216 -7.75 -9.92 -5.84
CA LYS A 216 -8.15 -9.01 -4.75
C LYS A 216 -9.40 -9.50 -3.99
N HIS A 217 -10.22 -10.31 -4.64
CA HIS A 217 -11.48 -10.81 -4.10
C HIS A 217 -11.38 -12.25 -3.60
N TRP A 218 -10.33 -12.99 -3.97
CA TRP A 218 -10.15 -14.39 -3.63
C TRP A 218 -10.40 -14.68 -2.14
N HIS A 219 -9.71 -13.96 -1.25
CA HIS A 219 -9.89 -14.14 0.20
C HIS A 219 -11.32 -13.83 0.67
N ALA A 220 -11.92 -12.75 0.17
CA ALA A 220 -13.27 -12.36 0.55
C ALA A 220 -14.31 -13.39 0.09
N VAL A 221 -14.11 -14.02 -1.07
CA VAL A 221 -15.00 -15.07 -1.57
C VAL A 221 -14.85 -16.34 -0.76
N VAL A 222 -13.63 -16.74 -0.39
CA VAL A 222 -13.40 -17.88 0.51
C VAL A 222 -14.10 -17.66 1.85
N VAL A 223 -13.97 -16.48 2.45
CA VAL A 223 -14.72 -16.11 3.67
C VAL A 223 -16.22 -16.17 3.44
N GLY A 224 -16.71 -15.65 2.31
CA GLY A 224 -18.10 -15.76 1.90
C GLY A 224 -18.57 -17.23 1.85
N ARG A 225 -17.83 -18.12 1.18
CA ARG A 225 -18.14 -19.56 1.10
C ARG A 225 -18.13 -20.24 2.46
N ILE A 226 -17.24 -19.84 3.36
CA ILE A 226 -17.24 -20.36 4.73
C ILE A 226 -18.55 -19.98 5.43
N ILE A 227 -18.93 -18.69 5.38
CA ILE A 227 -20.16 -18.16 5.99
C ILE A 227 -21.41 -18.83 5.42
N GLU A 228 -21.45 -19.10 4.11
CA GLU A 228 -22.57 -19.80 3.45
C GLU A 228 -22.83 -21.19 4.02
N ASN A 229 -21.78 -21.85 4.52
CA ASN A 229 -21.84 -23.19 5.10
C ASN A 229 -21.92 -23.17 6.64
N GLU A 230 -22.14 -22.01 7.27
CA GLU A 230 -22.36 -21.91 8.72
C GLU A 230 -23.84 -22.15 9.08
N PRO A 231 -24.13 -22.93 10.14
CA PRO A 231 -25.47 -23.39 10.46
C PRO A 231 -26.43 -22.27 10.87
N GLU A 232 -25.93 -21.11 11.29
CA GLU A 232 -26.73 -19.97 11.73
C GLU A 232 -27.46 -19.24 10.59
N GLY A 233 -27.20 -19.59 9.32
CA GLY A 233 -27.97 -19.09 8.17
C GLY A 233 -27.83 -17.59 7.92
N TYR A 234 -26.62 -17.05 8.08
CA TYR A 234 -26.36 -15.63 7.82
C TYR A 234 -26.61 -15.27 6.35
N THR A 235 -27.29 -14.15 6.09
CA THR A 235 -27.41 -13.58 4.74
C THR A 235 -26.02 -13.24 4.22
N ASN A 236 -25.58 -13.89 3.15
CA ASN A 236 -24.23 -13.79 2.63
C ASN A 236 -24.08 -12.62 1.64
N ALA A 237 -24.39 -11.41 2.11
CA ALA A 237 -24.29 -10.19 1.32
C ALA A 237 -22.87 -9.95 0.77
N LEU A 238 -21.84 -10.52 1.42
CA LEU A 238 -20.45 -10.46 0.95
C LEU A 238 -20.28 -11.25 -0.35
N LEU A 239 -20.68 -12.52 -0.37
CA LEU A 239 -20.59 -13.37 -1.55
C LEU A 239 -21.49 -12.84 -2.67
N GLU A 240 -22.74 -12.48 -2.35
CA GLU A 240 -23.71 -11.93 -3.31
C GLU A 240 -23.22 -10.66 -4.02
N SER A 241 -22.48 -9.80 -3.31
CA SER A 241 -21.98 -8.55 -3.89
C SER A 241 -20.68 -8.72 -4.70
N ILE A 242 -19.82 -9.67 -4.30
CA ILE A 242 -18.49 -9.82 -4.89
C ILE A 242 -18.50 -10.84 -6.02
N HIS A 243 -19.11 -12.00 -5.81
CA HIS A 243 -19.04 -13.15 -6.72
C HIS A 243 -19.45 -12.82 -8.17
N PRO A 244 -20.55 -12.06 -8.42
CA PRO A 244 -20.95 -11.72 -9.79
C PRO A 244 -19.96 -10.82 -10.55
N SER A 245 -19.03 -10.17 -9.83
CA SER A 245 -18.02 -9.30 -10.44
C SER A 245 -16.75 -10.04 -10.88
N ILE A 246 -16.62 -11.32 -10.55
CA ILE A 246 -15.43 -12.13 -10.82
C ILE A 246 -15.54 -12.71 -12.23
N PRO A 247 -14.59 -12.41 -13.13
CA PRO A 247 -14.58 -13.00 -14.47
C PRO A 247 -14.36 -14.52 -14.43
N GLU A 248 -14.95 -15.22 -15.40
CA GLU A 248 -14.71 -16.65 -15.60
C GLU A 248 -13.24 -16.93 -15.92
N CYS A 249 -12.62 -17.80 -15.14
CA CYS A 249 -11.22 -18.22 -15.27
C CYS A 249 -10.95 -19.47 -14.42
N PRO A 250 -9.86 -20.20 -14.68
CA PRO A 250 -9.51 -21.41 -13.91
C PRO A 250 -9.43 -21.18 -12.40
N LEU A 251 -9.01 -19.99 -11.97
CA LEU A 251 -8.94 -19.66 -10.55
C LEU A 251 -10.34 -19.51 -9.93
N LYS A 252 -11.32 -18.99 -10.68
CA LYS A 252 -12.71 -18.90 -10.23
C LYS A 252 -13.31 -20.30 -10.06
N ASP A 253 -12.98 -21.25 -10.94
CA ASP A 253 -13.45 -22.64 -10.81
C ASP A 253 -13.00 -23.26 -9.47
N LEU A 254 -11.77 -22.98 -9.02
CA LEU A 254 -11.29 -23.41 -7.70
C LEU A 254 -11.99 -22.70 -6.55
N ILE A 255 -12.28 -21.41 -6.70
CA ILE A 255 -13.00 -20.60 -5.71
C ILE A 255 -14.45 -21.08 -5.55
N ASP A 256 -15.04 -21.63 -6.61
CA ASP A 256 -16.42 -22.11 -6.64
C ASP A 256 -16.60 -23.51 -6.04
N VAL A 257 -15.50 -24.19 -5.69
CA VAL A 257 -15.58 -25.50 -5.03
C VAL A 257 -16.23 -25.35 -3.64
N PRO A 258 -17.28 -26.15 -3.33
CA PRO A 258 -17.91 -26.14 -2.01
C PRO A 258 -16.95 -26.51 -0.88
N LEU A 259 -16.94 -25.70 0.20
CA LEU A 259 -16.07 -25.89 1.37
C LEU A 259 -16.81 -26.63 2.49
N LEU A 260 -17.06 -27.93 2.28
CA LEU A 260 -17.89 -28.75 3.15
C LEU A 260 -17.19 -29.21 4.44
N THR A 261 -15.86 -29.40 4.40
CA THR A 261 -15.07 -29.89 5.54
C THR A 261 -14.28 -28.77 6.19
N LYS A 262 -13.93 -28.95 7.46
CA LYS A 262 -13.09 -27.99 8.20
C LYS A 262 -11.72 -27.85 7.53
N GLU A 263 -11.17 -28.96 7.06
CA GLU A 263 -9.88 -29.05 6.37
C GLU A 263 -9.91 -28.28 5.05
N ALA A 264 -10.99 -28.41 4.26
CA ALA A 264 -11.16 -27.65 3.03
C ALA A 264 -11.30 -26.14 3.31
N LYS A 265 -12.03 -25.75 4.36
CA LYS A 265 -12.13 -24.34 4.80
C LYS A 265 -10.77 -23.76 5.17
N ILE A 266 -9.96 -24.50 5.93
CA ILE A 266 -8.60 -24.08 6.34
C ILE A 266 -7.69 -23.96 5.12
N LEU A 267 -7.63 -24.99 4.28
CA LEU A 267 -6.79 -25.01 3.08
C LEU A 267 -7.17 -23.87 2.12
N ALA A 268 -8.46 -23.63 1.89
CA ALA A 268 -8.91 -22.52 1.04
C ALA A 268 -8.47 -21.16 1.60
N MET A 269 -8.48 -20.98 2.92
CA MET A 269 -7.99 -19.76 3.56
C MET A 269 -6.48 -19.60 3.38
N GLU A 270 -5.70 -20.66 3.58
CA GLU A 270 -4.24 -20.67 3.40
C GLU A 270 -3.86 -20.38 1.95
N VAL A 271 -4.47 -21.08 1.00
CA VAL A 271 -4.25 -20.92 -0.44
C VAL A 271 -4.67 -19.52 -0.91
N SER A 272 -5.75 -18.95 -0.38
CA SER A 272 -6.13 -17.56 -0.72
C SER A 272 -5.07 -16.52 -0.32
N GLY A 273 -4.20 -16.84 0.63
CA GLY A 273 -3.05 -16.02 1.02
C GLY A 273 -2.01 -15.86 -0.09
N MET A 274 -2.02 -16.77 -1.08
CA MET A 274 -1.11 -16.76 -2.24
C MET A 274 -1.45 -15.67 -3.25
N ALA A 275 -2.51 -14.88 -3.07
CA ALA A 275 -2.93 -13.86 -4.04
C ALA A 275 -1.80 -12.88 -4.43
N LYS A 276 -0.84 -12.62 -3.54
CA LYS A 276 0.32 -11.75 -3.78
C LYS A 276 1.50 -12.44 -4.47
N CYS A 277 1.47 -13.76 -4.62
CA CYS A 277 2.48 -14.53 -5.33
C CYS A 277 2.32 -14.45 -6.86
N PHE A 278 1.21 -13.90 -7.36
CA PHE A 278 0.91 -13.75 -8.79
C PHE A 278 1.17 -12.31 -9.28
N THR A 279 2.29 -11.72 -8.86
CA THR A 279 2.77 -10.36 -9.18
C THR A 279 1.81 -9.21 -8.80
N TYR A 280 2.13 -7.99 -9.25
CA TYR A 280 1.43 -6.75 -8.90
C TYR A 280 0.91 -6.04 -10.16
N PRO A 281 -0.27 -5.41 -10.09
CA PRO A 281 -0.81 -4.66 -11.22
C PRO A 281 0.07 -3.47 -11.59
N VAL A 282 0.20 -3.24 -12.90
CA VAL A 282 0.70 -1.96 -13.42
C VAL A 282 -0.42 -0.93 -13.21
N VAL A 283 -0.13 0.08 -12.39
CA VAL A 283 -1.13 1.08 -12.01
C VAL A 283 -1.30 2.11 -13.12
N ASN A 284 -2.53 2.25 -13.62
CA ASN A 284 -2.87 3.36 -14.49
C ASN A 284 -3.07 4.63 -13.64
N LEU A 285 -2.08 5.51 -13.65
CA LEU A 285 -2.06 6.73 -12.84
C LEU A 285 -3.19 7.70 -13.20
N ASP A 286 -3.54 7.81 -14.48
CA ASP A 286 -4.60 8.70 -14.94
C ASP A 286 -5.96 8.25 -14.40
N LYS A 287 -6.29 6.96 -14.53
CA LYS A 287 -7.52 6.38 -13.98
C LYS A 287 -7.57 6.48 -12.45
N ALA A 288 -6.43 6.30 -11.78
CA ALA A 288 -6.36 6.45 -10.33
C ALA A 288 -6.64 7.90 -9.90
N ALA A 289 -6.05 8.88 -10.59
CA ALA A 289 -6.29 10.30 -10.35
C ALA A 289 -7.76 10.67 -10.63
N GLU A 290 -8.31 10.24 -11.75
CA GLU A 290 -9.73 10.43 -12.09
C GLU A 290 -10.65 9.85 -11.02
N THR A 291 -10.34 8.67 -10.50
CA THR A 291 -11.12 8.05 -9.42
C THR A 291 -11.12 8.92 -8.17
N VAL A 292 -9.97 9.47 -7.78
CA VAL A 292 -9.88 10.39 -6.64
C VAL A 292 -10.63 11.68 -6.89
N ILE A 293 -10.47 12.31 -8.07
CA ILE A 293 -11.22 13.53 -8.43
C ILE A 293 -12.73 13.26 -8.42
N ASN A 294 -13.14 12.09 -8.91
CA ASN A 294 -14.54 11.69 -8.97
C ASN A 294 -15.12 11.25 -7.63
N THR A 295 -14.32 11.03 -6.59
CA THR A 295 -14.81 10.63 -5.27
C THR A 295 -14.65 11.76 -4.25
N ALA A 296 -13.59 12.56 -4.37
CA ALA A 296 -13.30 13.68 -3.51
C ALA A 296 -14.39 14.75 -3.57
N GLY A 297 -14.82 15.23 -2.39
CA GLY A 297 -15.73 16.37 -2.26
C GLY A 297 -17.19 16.13 -2.69
N LYS A 298 -17.54 14.95 -3.23
CA LYS A 298 -18.93 14.65 -3.65
C LYS A 298 -19.87 14.34 -2.49
N TYR A 299 -19.33 13.81 -1.39
CA TYR A 299 -20.14 13.53 -0.20
C TYR A 299 -20.21 14.77 0.70
N ARG A 300 -21.42 15.30 0.89
CA ARG A 300 -21.71 16.29 1.92
C ARG A 300 -22.47 15.61 3.05
N ALA A 301 -21.80 15.39 4.18
CA ALA A 301 -22.43 14.82 5.36
C ALA A 301 -23.62 15.69 5.79
N PRO A 302 -24.77 15.11 6.16
CA PRO A 302 -25.89 15.88 6.68
C PRO A 302 -25.47 16.67 7.93
N TYR A 303 -25.76 17.97 7.97
CA TYR A 303 -25.39 18.85 9.09
C TYR A 303 -25.84 18.29 10.46
N LYS A 304 -27.06 17.76 10.54
CA LYS A 304 -27.60 17.12 11.75
C LYS A 304 -26.77 15.91 12.21
N ALA A 305 -26.24 15.12 11.28
CA ALA A 305 -25.37 13.99 11.62
C ALA A 305 -24.03 14.48 12.20
N GLY A 306 -23.47 15.56 11.63
CA GLY A 306 -22.29 16.22 12.18
C GLY A 306 -22.52 16.73 13.61
N GLN A 307 -23.63 17.43 13.86
CA GLN A 307 -23.98 17.90 15.20
C GLN A 307 -24.12 16.74 16.20
N HIS A 308 -24.82 15.66 15.82
CA HIS A 308 -24.97 14.50 16.68
C HIS A 308 -23.63 13.83 17.00
N ALA A 309 -22.73 13.73 16.01
CA ALA A 309 -21.37 13.22 16.21
C ALA A 309 -20.57 14.10 17.18
N THR A 310 -20.66 15.43 17.06
CA THR A 310 -20.05 16.37 18.02
C THR A 310 -20.57 16.15 19.43
N TRP A 311 -21.88 15.97 19.61
CA TRP A 311 -22.46 15.75 20.93
C TRP A 311 -22.06 14.39 21.52
N MET A 312 -22.00 13.35 20.69
CA MET A 312 -21.51 12.03 21.07
C MET A 312 -20.06 12.09 21.51
N PHE A 313 -19.21 12.79 20.75
CA PHE A 313 -17.80 13.00 21.10
C PHE A 313 -17.69 13.68 22.47
N ARG A 314 -18.45 14.77 22.71
CA ARG A 314 -18.47 15.46 24.01
C ARG A 314 -18.87 14.53 25.15
N LYS A 315 -19.95 13.76 24.99
CA LYS A 315 -20.40 12.76 25.99
C LYS A 315 -19.25 11.83 26.36
N ILE A 316 -18.68 11.17 25.35
CA ILE A 316 -17.67 10.13 25.56
C ILE A 316 -16.39 10.74 26.12
N PHE A 317 -15.91 11.85 25.56
CA PHE A 317 -14.69 12.51 26.03
C PHE A 317 -14.81 12.94 27.49
N ILE A 318 -15.95 13.52 27.90
CA ILE A 318 -16.18 13.90 29.29
C ILE A 318 -16.25 12.69 30.21
N ARG A 319 -16.95 11.62 29.81
CA ARG A 319 -17.04 10.39 30.59
C ARG A 319 -15.66 9.82 30.89
N GLU A 320 -14.86 9.68 29.86
CA GLU A 320 -13.56 9.04 29.94
C GLU A 320 -12.55 9.89 30.71
N PHE A 321 -12.58 11.22 30.49
CA PHE A 321 -11.75 12.13 31.26
C PHE A 321 -12.10 12.13 32.76
N VAL A 322 -13.38 12.11 33.12
CA VAL A 322 -13.82 12.00 34.53
C VAL A 322 -13.45 10.65 35.12
N ARG A 323 -13.53 9.56 34.33
CA ARG A 323 -13.16 8.22 34.76
C ARG A 323 -11.68 8.13 35.12
N GLU A 324 -10.82 8.70 34.28
CA GLU A 324 -9.37 8.66 34.43
C GLU A 324 -8.88 9.68 35.47
N ARG A 325 -9.23 10.96 35.30
CA ARG A 325 -8.68 12.08 36.09
C ARG A 325 -9.53 12.44 37.32
N ARG A 326 -10.69 11.78 37.51
CA ARG A 326 -11.61 12.01 38.66
C ARG A 326 -12.07 13.46 38.81
N THR A 327 -12.00 14.23 37.72
CA THR A 327 -12.38 15.64 37.68
C THR A 327 -13.15 15.95 36.41
N TRP A 328 -14.15 16.82 36.50
CA TRP A 328 -14.87 17.30 35.32
C TRP A 328 -14.02 18.26 34.48
N LEU A 329 -14.13 18.16 33.15
CA LEU A 329 -13.43 19.04 32.20
C LEU A 329 -13.86 20.50 32.34
N LYS A 330 -12.92 21.42 32.07
CA LYS A 330 -13.22 22.83 31.84
C LYS A 330 -14.15 22.94 30.64
N THR A 331 -15.36 23.42 30.90
CA THR A 331 -16.41 23.51 29.89
C THR A 331 -17.22 24.79 30.08
N THR A 332 -17.64 25.38 28.96
CA THR A 332 -18.54 26.53 28.91
C THR A 332 -19.93 26.05 28.52
N VAL A 333 -20.96 26.47 29.26
CA VAL A 333 -22.36 26.10 28.96
C VAL A 333 -23.02 27.26 28.21
N ILE A 334 -23.42 27.00 26.96
CA ILE A 334 -23.94 28.02 26.03
C ILE A 334 -25.47 28.09 26.02
N GLY A 335 -26.16 27.32 26.86
CA GLY A 335 -27.62 27.26 26.91
C GLY A 335 -28.11 26.32 28.01
N PRO A 336 -29.42 26.02 28.09
CA PRO A 336 -29.96 25.15 29.13
C PRO A 336 -29.34 23.76 29.06
N LEU A 337 -28.77 23.30 30.18
CA LEU A 337 -28.18 21.98 30.31
C LEU A 337 -29.21 21.02 30.90
N ASN A 338 -29.17 19.74 30.49
CA ASN A 338 -30.00 18.73 31.12
C ASN A 338 -29.69 18.66 32.63
N ALA A 339 -30.71 18.59 33.47
CA ALA A 339 -30.57 18.67 34.93
C ALA A 339 -29.62 17.60 35.50
N VAL A 340 -29.67 16.38 34.97
CA VAL A 340 -28.82 15.27 35.45
C VAL A 340 -27.35 15.52 35.11
N VAL A 341 -27.07 16.02 33.90
CA VAL A 341 -25.70 16.39 33.48
C VAL A 341 -25.21 17.63 34.23
N ALA A 342 -26.10 18.59 34.50
CA ALA A 342 -25.77 19.76 35.29
C ALA A 342 -25.37 19.40 36.73
N GLN A 343 -26.10 18.48 37.36
CA GLN A 343 -25.80 17.95 38.69
C GLN A 343 -24.48 17.15 38.70
N ALA A 344 -24.28 16.29 37.71
CA ALA A 344 -23.02 15.54 37.56
C ALA A 344 -21.81 16.48 37.42
N ARG A 345 -21.95 17.51 36.58
CA ARG A 345 -20.95 18.57 36.40
C ARG A 345 -20.67 19.34 37.68
N SER A 346 -21.69 19.75 38.45
CA SER A 346 -21.49 20.47 39.71
C SER A 346 -20.81 19.60 40.76
N ASN A 347 -21.08 18.30 40.74
CA ASN A 347 -20.51 17.34 41.68
C ASN A 347 -19.11 16.85 41.26
N GLY A 348 -18.67 17.18 40.04
CA GLY A 348 -17.38 16.73 39.50
C GLY A 348 -17.33 15.24 39.17
N THR A 349 -18.47 14.55 39.11
CA THR A 349 -18.57 13.08 38.98
C THR A 349 -19.37 12.66 37.76
N TRP A 350 -19.14 11.43 37.28
CA TRP A 350 -19.98 10.83 36.24
C TRP A 350 -21.14 10.06 36.88
N GLY A 351 -22.38 10.37 36.49
CA GLY A 351 -23.60 9.91 37.18
C GLY A 351 -24.46 8.89 36.41
N GLU A 352 -23.96 8.31 35.31
CA GLU A 352 -24.68 7.37 34.44
C GLU A 352 -24.79 5.97 35.09
N LEU A 353 -25.49 5.86 36.23
CA LEU A 353 -25.70 4.59 36.95
C LEU A 353 -27.09 3.98 36.69
N SER A 354 -28.10 4.77 36.32
CA SER A 354 -29.52 4.37 36.26
C SER A 354 -30.18 4.53 34.89
N GLY A 355 -29.43 4.92 33.86
CA GLY A 355 -29.92 5.04 32.48
C GLY A 355 -28.89 5.67 31.56
N GLU A 356 -28.84 5.24 30.30
CA GLU A 356 -27.88 5.76 29.31
C GLU A 356 -28.23 7.21 28.94
N TRP A 357 -27.28 8.13 29.13
CA TRP A 357 -27.45 9.53 28.77
C TRP A 357 -27.43 9.71 27.26
N GLY A 358 -28.45 10.37 26.71
CA GLY A 358 -28.48 10.69 25.29
C GLY A 358 -27.35 11.66 24.90
N PRO A 359 -26.77 11.55 23.69
CA PRO A 359 -25.78 12.51 23.20
C PRO A 359 -26.30 13.95 23.20
N ASP A 360 -27.57 14.16 22.87
CA ASP A 360 -28.26 15.45 22.84
C ASP A 360 -28.24 16.20 24.19
N MET A 361 -28.10 15.50 25.31
CA MET A 361 -27.92 16.11 26.64
C MET A 361 -26.64 16.96 26.72
N PHE A 362 -25.66 16.71 25.84
CA PHE A 362 -24.37 17.40 25.74
C PHE A 362 -24.34 18.49 24.67
N ARG A 363 -25.48 18.80 24.03
CA ARG A 363 -25.56 19.77 22.92
C ARG A 363 -25.05 21.17 23.29
N ASN A 364 -25.34 21.60 24.52
CA ASN A 364 -25.07 22.95 25.03
C ASN A 364 -23.78 23.03 25.85
N ILE A 365 -22.97 21.96 25.86
CA ILE A 365 -21.63 21.95 26.46
C ILE A 365 -20.62 22.29 25.38
N ARG A 366 -19.81 23.30 25.61
CA ARG A 366 -18.64 23.63 24.82
C ARG A 366 -17.39 23.24 25.60
N LEU A 367 -16.51 22.47 24.97
CA LEU A 367 -15.23 22.09 25.56
C LEU A 367 -14.27 23.29 25.48
N ASP A 368 -13.64 23.61 26.60
CA ASP A 368 -12.57 24.62 26.65
C ASP A 368 -11.18 23.94 26.54
N GLU A 369 -10.09 24.68 26.75
CA GLU A 369 -8.74 24.14 26.73
C GLU A 369 -8.53 23.19 27.92
N ASN A 370 -8.47 21.89 27.63
CA ASN A 370 -8.37 20.81 28.62
C ASN A 370 -7.11 19.96 28.50
N LEU A 371 -6.42 20.05 27.36
CA LEU A 371 -5.22 19.30 27.04
C LEU A 371 -4.14 20.29 26.64
N ASP A 372 -2.96 20.18 27.24
CA ASP A 372 -1.80 20.95 26.85
C ASP A 372 -1.10 20.30 25.66
N PHE A 373 -0.49 21.11 24.79
CA PHE A 373 0.40 20.59 23.76
C PHE A 373 1.76 20.29 24.37
N ASP A 374 2.32 19.15 24.00
CA ASP A 374 3.75 18.90 24.19
C ASP A 374 4.54 19.74 23.17
N TRP A 375 5.15 20.82 23.67
CA TRP A 375 5.96 21.73 22.84
C TRP A 375 7.37 21.16 22.58
N HIS A 376 7.79 20.16 23.36
CA HIS A 376 9.10 19.50 23.28
C HIS A 376 8.99 18.20 22.51
N LEU A 377 8.73 18.31 21.20
CA LEU A 377 8.68 17.14 20.34
C LEU A 377 10.00 16.38 20.35
N ASP A 378 9.90 15.07 20.57
CA ASP A 378 11.00 14.17 20.31
C ASP A 378 11.37 14.26 18.83
N THR A 379 12.59 14.73 18.56
CA THR A 379 13.11 14.86 17.20
C THR A 379 13.19 13.51 16.49
N THR A 380 13.26 12.38 17.20
CA THR A 380 13.25 11.04 16.61
C THR A 380 11.92 10.73 15.91
N ASP A 381 10.79 11.20 16.45
CA ASP A 381 9.46 11.06 15.83
C ASP A 381 9.34 11.87 14.51
N LEU A 382 10.08 12.98 14.41
CA LEU A 382 10.08 13.87 13.25
C LEU A 382 11.08 13.45 12.17
N LEU A 383 12.19 12.83 12.57
CA LEU A 383 13.27 12.39 11.71
C LEU A 383 12.93 11.03 11.12
N SER A 384 12.38 11.04 9.91
CA SER A 384 12.22 9.82 9.11
C SER A 384 12.84 10.02 7.73
N ASP A 385 13.46 8.98 7.18
CA ASP A 385 13.92 9.00 5.78
C ASP A 385 12.74 8.80 4.82
N LYS A 386 11.87 9.81 4.77
CA LYS A 386 10.78 9.87 3.81
C LYS A 386 11.05 10.96 2.79
N SER A 387 10.63 10.70 1.56
CA SER A 387 10.56 11.73 0.53
C SER A 387 9.57 12.82 0.92
N ILE A 388 9.85 14.05 0.50
CA ILE A 388 8.97 15.20 0.62
C ILE A 388 8.77 15.83 -0.76
N ALA A 389 7.59 16.40 -0.98
CA ALA A 389 7.33 17.12 -2.21
C ALA A 389 8.08 18.46 -2.22
N PRO A 390 8.69 18.86 -3.35
CA PRO A 390 9.27 20.18 -3.49
C PRO A 390 8.17 21.27 -3.50
N PRO A 391 8.53 22.52 -3.22
CA PRO A 391 7.62 23.65 -3.40
C PRO A 391 7.19 23.78 -4.86
N LEU A 392 6.04 24.42 -5.10
CA LEU A 392 5.52 24.68 -6.44
C LEU A 392 6.55 25.40 -7.34
N SER A 393 7.32 26.32 -6.77
CA SER A 393 8.38 27.07 -7.48
C SER A 393 9.52 26.20 -8.01
N SER A 394 9.67 24.97 -7.50
CA SER A 394 10.71 24.01 -7.90
C SER A 394 10.12 22.71 -8.45
N TRP A 395 8.81 22.72 -8.78
CA TRP A 395 8.05 21.53 -9.15
C TRP A 395 8.58 20.84 -10.41
N ALA A 396 9.06 21.63 -11.37
CA ALA A 396 9.66 21.12 -12.61
C ALA A 396 10.88 20.20 -12.38
N GLN A 397 11.52 20.23 -11.20
CA GLN A 397 12.64 19.35 -10.86
C GLN A 397 12.23 17.89 -10.58
N GLU A 398 10.93 17.59 -10.46
CA GLU A 398 10.43 16.21 -10.29
C GLU A 398 10.34 15.45 -11.61
N PHE A 399 10.34 16.15 -12.75
CA PHE A 399 10.09 15.57 -14.05
C PHE A 399 11.32 15.61 -14.94
N ASP A 400 11.40 14.68 -15.89
CA ASP A 400 12.41 14.72 -16.92
C ASP A 400 12.19 15.93 -17.83
N THR A 401 13.18 16.83 -17.89
CA THR A 401 13.08 18.02 -18.73
C THR A 401 13.05 17.72 -20.22
N ARG A 402 13.61 16.57 -20.64
CA ARG A 402 13.53 16.11 -22.04
C ARG A 402 12.09 15.89 -22.45
N TYR A 403 11.29 15.31 -21.56
CA TYR A 403 9.87 15.07 -21.81
C TYR A 403 9.07 16.37 -21.92
N SER A 404 9.38 17.38 -21.10
CA SER A 404 8.74 18.70 -21.20
C SER A 404 9.02 19.35 -22.54
N TRP A 405 10.28 19.33 -23.00
CA TRP A 405 10.64 19.89 -24.31
C TRP A 405 9.92 19.14 -25.45
N LEU A 406 9.89 17.81 -25.41
CA LEU A 406 9.20 17.00 -26.42
C LEU A 406 7.69 17.28 -26.47
N ARG A 407 7.05 17.44 -25.30
CA ARG A 407 5.59 17.58 -25.20
C ARG A 407 5.10 19.02 -25.42
N TYR A 408 5.84 20.01 -24.91
CA TYR A 408 5.40 21.41 -24.85
C TYR A 408 6.27 22.35 -25.69
N GLY A 409 7.35 21.87 -26.29
CA GLY A 409 8.29 22.69 -27.08
C GLY A 409 9.26 23.52 -26.25
N ASP A 410 9.04 23.64 -24.94
CA ASP A 410 9.81 24.50 -24.04
C ASP A 410 10.41 23.75 -22.85
N MET A 411 11.60 24.22 -22.44
CA MET A 411 12.26 23.75 -21.22
C MET A 411 11.64 24.44 -20.00
N PRO A 412 11.19 23.68 -18.99
CA PRO A 412 10.51 24.27 -17.86
C PRO A 412 11.53 24.99 -16.98
N TYR A 413 11.14 26.13 -16.42
CA TYR A 413 11.95 26.81 -15.41
C TYR A 413 12.09 25.90 -14.18
N LYS A 414 13.30 25.40 -13.93
CA LYS A 414 13.58 24.45 -12.85
C LYS A 414 13.41 25.07 -11.46
N GLY A 415 13.48 26.39 -11.32
CA GLY A 415 13.44 27.06 -10.02
C GLY A 415 14.64 26.75 -9.13
N PRO A 416 14.62 27.21 -7.86
CA PRO A 416 15.72 27.01 -6.92
C PRO A 416 15.83 25.53 -6.50
N PRO A 417 17.04 24.99 -6.22
CA PRO A 417 17.20 23.61 -5.76
C PRO A 417 16.32 23.26 -4.56
N ALA A 418 15.50 22.22 -4.70
CA ALA A 418 14.62 21.74 -3.64
C ALA A 418 15.18 20.47 -2.98
N GLN A 419 15.10 20.41 -1.65
CA GLN A 419 15.51 19.23 -0.91
C GLN A 419 14.37 18.21 -0.90
N LYS A 420 14.63 17.01 -1.44
CA LYS A 420 13.62 15.95 -1.63
C LYS A 420 13.54 14.94 -0.47
N ARG A 421 14.52 14.93 0.43
CA ARG A 421 14.58 14.03 1.60
C ARG A 421 14.35 14.81 2.90
N LEU A 422 13.48 14.28 3.75
CA LEU A 422 13.10 14.91 5.00
C LEU A 422 14.27 15.05 5.98
N ILE A 423 15.08 14.02 6.14
CA ILE A 423 16.21 14.01 7.07
C ILE A 423 17.23 15.10 6.72
N ILE A 424 17.68 15.14 5.48
CA ILE A 424 18.61 16.16 4.99
C ILE A 424 18.01 17.57 5.14
N LYS A 425 16.69 17.73 4.90
CA LYS A 425 16.04 19.04 5.11
C LYS A 425 16.13 19.49 6.57
N HIS A 426 15.92 18.58 7.53
CA HIS A 426 16.07 18.92 8.96
C HIS A 426 17.53 19.19 9.35
N LEU A 427 18.50 18.49 8.76
CA LEU A 427 19.91 18.73 9.03
C LEU A 427 20.39 20.10 8.53
N ILE A 428 19.83 20.59 7.42
CA ILE A 428 20.20 21.87 6.80
C ILE A 428 19.42 23.04 7.41
N THR A 429 18.17 22.83 7.83
CA THR A 429 17.31 23.91 8.32
C THR A 429 17.56 24.12 9.82
N PRO A 430 17.80 25.36 10.30
CA PRO A 430 17.92 25.61 11.73
C PRO A 430 16.66 25.14 12.48
N VAL A 431 16.82 24.70 13.72
CA VAL A 431 15.73 24.19 14.55
C VAL A 431 14.62 25.24 14.63
N VAL A 432 13.48 24.97 14.02
CA VAL A 432 12.29 25.82 14.12
C VAL A 432 11.50 25.44 15.35
N ASP A 433 11.13 26.44 16.13
CA ASP A 433 10.25 26.28 17.29
C ASP A 433 8.89 25.69 16.87
N THR A 434 8.52 24.59 17.52
CA THR A 434 7.23 23.91 17.38
C THR A 434 6.07 24.82 17.72
N ARG A 435 6.24 25.71 18.71
CA ARG A 435 5.19 26.64 19.12
C ARG A 435 4.89 27.66 18.02
N GLU A 436 5.93 28.30 17.48
CA GLU A 436 5.81 29.21 16.35
C GLU A 436 5.14 28.53 15.13
N SER A 437 5.46 27.25 14.94
CA SER A 437 4.89 26.42 13.86
C SER A 437 3.36 26.27 13.96
N ILE A 438 2.86 25.96 15.17
CA ILE A 438 1.42 25.80 15.41
C ILE A 438 0.70 27.14 15.31
N MET A 439 1.24 28.19 15.94
CA MET A 439 0.61 29.51 15.96
C MET A 439 0.37 30.07 14.54
N ARG A 440 1.33 29.87 13.63
CA ARG A 440 1.20 30.32 12.24
C ARG A 440 0.18 29.50 11.43
N LEU A 441 0.00 28.22 11.71
CA LEU A 441 -1.08 27.42 11.10
C LEU A 441 -2.46 27.89 11.58
N CYS A 442 -2.57 28.22 12.87
CA CYS A 442 -3.80 28.73 13.45
C CYS A 442 -4.20 30.11 12.87
N ALA A 443 -3.22 30.88 12.38
CA ALA A 443 -3.41 32.21 11.82
C ALA A 443 -4.03 32.23 10.40
N GLY A 444 -4.13 31.08 9.72
CA GLY A 444 -4.83 30.97 8.43
C GLY A 444 -4.03 30.28 7.31
N PRO A 445 -4.67 30.09 6.14
CA PRO A 445 -4.07 29.34 5.03
C PRO A 445 -2.82 30.02 4.48
N THR A 446 -1.83 29.21 4.12
CA THR A 446 -0.58 29.69 3.52
C THR A 446 -0.58 29.42 2.02
N ASP A 447 -0.32 30.43 1.20
CA ASP A 447 -0.09 30.23 -0.24
C ASP A 447 1.15 29.34 -0.47
N ASN A 448 1.07 28.43 -1.45
CA ASN A 448 2.06 27.40 -1.85
C ASN A 448 1.95 26.02 -1.16
N GLN A 449 0.74 25.46 -1.04
CA GLN A 449 0.53 24.07 -0.65
C GLN A 449 0.38 23.20 -1.91
N VAL A 450 1.31 22.28 -2.13
CA VAL A 450 1.18 21.25 -3.17
C VAL A 450 1.08 19.88 -2.49
N THR A 451 0.10 19.10 -2.93
CA THR A 451 -0.11 17.71 -2.52
C THR A 451 0.17 16.83 -3.73
N VAL A 452 1.11 15.90 -3.56
CA VAL A 452 1.51 14.97 -4.61
C VAL A 452 0.89 13.62 -4.33
N MET A 453 0.15 13.12 -5.30
CA MET A 453 -0.44 11.80 -5.27
C MET A 453 0.58 10.79 -5.79
N CYS A 454 0.81 9.72 -5.03
CA CYS A 454 1.71 8.64 -5.40
C CYS A 454 1.00 7.28 -5.25
N PRO A 455 1.16 6.35 -6.20
CA PRO A 455 0.54 5.03 -6.10
C PRO A 455 1.15 4.22 -4.96
N ARG A 456 0.33 3.46 -4.23
CA ARG A 456 0.78 2.49 -3.21
C ARG A 456 0.84 1.07 -3.80
N LYS A 457 1.72 0.23 -3.26
CA LYS A 457 1.79 -1.20 -3.65
C LYS A 457 0.57 -1.94 -3.07
N GLU A 458 -0.42 -2.26 -3.91
CA GLU A 458 -1.60 -3.08 -3.55
C GLU A 458 -2.08 -3.92 -4.76
N LEU A 459 -2.82 -5.01 -4.49
CA LEU A 459 -3.47 -5.87 -5.50
C LEU A 459 -4.76 -5.23 -6.03
N SER A 460 -4.70 -3.99 -6.51
CA SER A 460 -5.85 -3.33 -7.13
C SER A 460 -5.39 -2.57 -8.36
N ARG A 461 -6.20 -2.59 -9.42
CA ARG A 461 -5.94 -1.75 -10.60
C ARG A 461 -6.24 -0.28 -10.32
N THR A 462 -7.22 -0.03 -9.45
CA THR A 462 -7.51 1.28 -8.87
C THR A 462 -6.79 1.35 -7.53
N VAL A 463 -5.48 1.58 -7.59
CA VAL A 463 -4.62 1.60 -6.41
C VAL A 463 -4.98 2.76 -5.48
N PRO A 464 -5.02 2.54 -4.15
CA PRO A 464 -5.09 3.64 -3.21
C PRO A 464 -3.84 4.51 -3.31
N ILE A 465 -4.10 5.81 -3.37
CA ILE A 465 -3.07 6.83 -3.51
C ILE A 465 -2.60 7.26 -2.12
N PHE A 466 -1.29 7.30 -1.90
CA PHE A 466 -0.72 8.00 -0.76
C PHE A 466 -0.30 9.41 -1.16
N THR A 467 -0.43 10.36 -0.23
CA THR A 467 -0.12 11.77 -0.51
C THR A 467 1.20 12.20 0.12
N LYS A 468 2.04 12.89 -0.66
CA LYS A 468 3.21 13.63 -0.17
C LYS A 468 2.84 15.10 -0.11
N LEU A 469 2.93 15.70 1.06
CA LEU A 469 2.71 17.13 1.22
C LEU A 469 4.00 17.91 1.05
N THR A 470 3.87 19.07 0.44
CA THR A 470 4.95 20.05 0.31
C THR A 470 5.34 20.60 1.66
N ARG A 471 6.64 20.65 1.94
CA ARG A 471 7.18 21.53 2.98
C ARG A 471 7.60 22.84 2.32
N CYS A 472 6.76 23.87 2.44
CA CYS A 472 6.90 25.19 1.81
C CYS A 472 8.29 25.83 2.07
N LYS A 473 8.87 26.53 1.08
CA LYS A 473 10.23 27.13 1.15
C LYS A 473 10.27 28.65 0.88
N THR A 474 9.17 29.28 0.48
CA THR A 474 9.20 30.62 -0.11
C THR A 474 8.71 31.68 0.87
N LEU A 475 9.62 32.17 1.72
CA LEU A 475 9.76 33.54 2.28
C LEU A 475 10.97 33.52 3.26
N PRO A 476 11.60 34.66 3.60
CA PRO A 476 12.96 34.73 4.18
C PRO A 476 13.18 34.09 5.56
N ARG A 477 12.18 33.42 6.14
CA ARG A 477 12.23 32.71 7.43
C ARG A 477 11.28 31.49 7.37
N PRO A 478 11.77 30.23 7.35
CA PRO A 478 11.13 29.17 6.57
C PRO A 478 10.05 28.36 7.31
N ARG A 479 9.15 27.81 6.49
CA ARG A 479 7.87 27.14 6.80
C ARG A 479 8.04 25.61 6.86
N GLU A 480 7.68 25.00 7.98
CA GLU A 480 7.89 23.56 8.28
C GLU A 480 6.60 22.76 8.58
N TYR A 481 5.44 23.35 8.35
CA TYR A 481 4.35 23.21 9.32
C TYR A 481 3.36 22.07 9.09
N MET A 482 2.88 21.79 7.87
CA MET A 482 1.73 20.89 7.70
C MET A 482 2.01 19.42 8.04
N ARG A 483 3.14 18.85 7.61
CA ARG A 483 3.48 17.47 7.96
C ARG A 483 3.86 17.33 9.43
N ARG A 484 4.54 18.32 10.02
CA ARG A 484 4.80 18.34 11.46
C ARG A 484 3.48 18.40 12.22
N PHE A 485 2.55 19.27 11.82
CA PHE A 485 1.22 19.36 12.39
C PHE A 485 0.43 18.07 12.27
N GLN A 486 0.44 17.38 11.13
CA GLN A 486 -0.21 16.07 11.00
C GLN A 486 0.39 15.04 11.97
N ILE A 487 1.72 14.99 12.09
CA ILE A 487 2.41 14.09 13.02
C ILE A 487 2.06 14.48 14.47
N MET A 488 2.11 15.76 14.81
CA MET A 488 1.76 16.27 16.14
C MET A 488 0.31 16.02 16.50
N ALA A 489 -0.63 16.31 15.60
CA ALA A 489 -2.04 16.08 15.80
C ALA A 489 -2.32 14.58 15.95
N ALA A 490 -1.67 13.73 15.15
CA ALA A 490 -1.78 12.28 15.29
C ALA A 490 -1.16 11.78 16.59
N LEU A 491 0.02 12.25 16.99
CA LEU A 491 0.69 11.87 18.24
C LEU A 491 -0.06 12.38 19.47
N HIS A 492 -0.57 13.60 19.44
CA HIS A 492 -1.39 14.18 20.51
C HIS A 492 -2.71 13.45 20.63
N ALA A 493 -3.39 13.17 19.51
CA ALA A 493 -4.56 12.30 19.51
C ALA A 493 -4.23 10.89 20.01
N PHE A 494 -3.08 10.32 19.64
CA PHE A 494 -2.68 8.98 20.08
C PHE A 494 -2.38 8.93 21.58
N ARG A 495 -1.65 9.92 22.11
CA ARG A 495 -1.22 10.00 23.52
C ARG A 495 -2.35 10.42 24.44
N GLU A 496 -3.10 11.47 24.09
CA GLU A 496 -4.08 12.09 25.00
C GLU A 496 -5.52 11.63 24.74
N VAL A 497 -5.84 11.18 23.51
CA VAL A 497 -7.22 10.82 23.12
C VAL A 497 -7.39 9.31 22.92
N MET A 498 -6.37 8.59 22.43
CA MET A 498 -6.45 7.14 22.18
C MET A 498 -5.98 6.27 23.35
N ASP A 499 -5.24 6.80 24.33
CA ASP A 499 -4.97 6.07 25.58
C ASP A 499 -6.26 5.84 26.38
N LEU A 500 -7.30 6.63 26.08
CA LEU A 500 -8.69 6.31 26.34
C LEU A 500 -9.19 5.20 25.38
N ARG A 501 -8.52 4.04 25.34
CA ARG A 501 -8.81 2.90 24.42
C ARG A 501 -10.29 2.47 24.43
N GLU A 502 -11.00 2.75 25.52
CA GLU A 502 -12.44 2.53 25.64
C GLU A 502 -13.30 3.48 24.80
N VAL A 503 -12.87 4.71 24.50
CA VAL A 503 -13.60 5.65 23.61
C VAL A 503 -13.87 5.00 22.26
N MET A 504 -12.81 4.45 21.64
CA MET A 504 -12.88 3.81 20.33
C MET A 504 -13.64 2.48 20.38
N GLN A 505 -13.44 1.67 21.41
CA GLN A 505 -14.18 0.42 21.58
C GLN A 505 -15.67 0.65 21.88
N VAL A 506 -16.03 1.70 22.62
CA VAL A 506 -17.42 2.06 22.90
C VAL A 506 -18.09 2.69 21.68
N LEU A 507 -17.40 3.52 20.90
CA LEU A 507 -17.89 3.99 19.60
C LEU A 507 -18.14 2.82 18.62
N GLN A 508 -17.26 1.82 18.61
CA GLN A 508 -17.42 0.61 17.80
C GLN A 508 -18.51 -0.34 18.31
N ARG A 509 -18.70 -0.46 19.64
CA ARG A 509 -19.76 -1.29 20.25
C ARG A 509 -21.14 -0.65 20.08
N ASN A 510 -21.28 0.66 20.25
CA ASN A 510 -22.55 1.37 20.06
C ASN A 510 -22.92 1.53 18.58
N GLY A 511 -21.95 1.44 17.67
CA GLY A 511 -22.18 1.32 16.22
C GLY A 511 -22.80 -0.01 15.78
N ARG A 512 -22.82 -1.06 16.62
CA ARG A 512 -23.39 -2.38 16.26
C ARG A 512 -24.92 -2.42 16.26
N GLN A 513 -25.61 -1.40 16.79
CA GLN A 513 -27.09 -1.33 16.72
C GLN A 513 -27.66 -0.50 15.57
N ARG A 514 -26.83 0.08 14.68
CA ARG A 514 -27.30 0.65 13.41
C ARG A 514 -26.34 0.33 12.27
N ARG A 515 -26.58 -0.80 11.60
CA ARG A 515 -25.91 -1.19 10.36
C ARG A 515 -26.33 -0.27 9.22
N THR A 516 -25.59 0.82 9.00
CA THR A 516 -25.37 1.48 7.70
C THR A 516 -24.33 2.62 7.72
N PHE A 517 -23.46 2.73 8.74
CA PHE A 517 -22.62 3.95 8.88
C PHE A 517 -21.08 3.73 8.94
N CYS A 518 -20.58 2.49 8.95
CA CYS A 518 -19.15 2.22 9.20
C CYS A 518 -18.29 1.92 7.95
N GLN A 519 -18.46 2.68 6.87
CA GLN A 519 -17.50 2.66 5.75
C GLN A 519 -16.82 4.01 5.47
N ARG A 520 -17.13 5.10 6.19
CA ARG A 520 -16.69 6.45 5.78
C ARG A 520 -16.45 7.40 6.96
N LEU A 521 -15.47 7.08 7.82
CA LEU A 521 -14.85 8.10 8.65
C LEU A 521 -13.56 8.56 7.96
N ASP A 522 -13.68 9.63 7.19
CA ASP A 522 -12.57 10.40 6.65
C ASP A 522 -11.95 11.23 7.80
N PRO A 523 -10.63 11.15 8.04
CA PRO A 523 -9.95 11.96 9.07
C PRO A 523 -10.13 13.48 8.89
N MET A 524 -10.60 13.96 7.73
CA MET A 524 -10.86 15.39 7.47
C MET A 524 -11.94 16.02 8.37
N THR A 525 -12.91 15.25 8.88
CA THR A 525 -13.98 15.79 9.75
C THR A 525 -13.48 16.16 11.15
N TYR A 526 -12.32 15.63 11.56
CA TYR A 526 -11.67 15.94 12.83
C TYR A 526 -10.95 17.30 12.80
N TYR A 527 -10.63 17.81 11.60
CA TYR A 527 -9.86 19.04 11.44
C TYR A 527 -10.67 20.31 11.70
N SER A 528 -12.00 20.32 11.51
CA SER A 528 -12.81 21.53 11.73
C SER A 528 -12.89 21.95 13.20
N ASP A 529 -12.86 20.99 14.13
CA ASP A 529 -12.94 21.27 15.56
C ASP A 529 -11.57 21.65 16.15
N VAL A 530 -10.48 21.09 15.62
CA VAL A 530 -9.10 21.51 15.96
C VAL A 530 -8.81 22.91 15.38
N GLU A 531 -9.28 23.21 14.17
CA GLU A 531 -9.17 24.55 13.56
C GLU A 531 -10.02 25.59 14.31
N PHE A 532 -11.18 25.20 14.85
CA PHE A 532 -12.02 26.07 15.69
C PHE A 532 -11.38 26.37 17.04
N LEU A 533 -10.79 25.37 17.71
CA LEU A 533 -10.07 25.54 18.97
C LEU A 533 -8.82 26.42 18.81
N ALA A 534 -8.11 26.26 17.69
CA ALA A 534 -6.98 27.11 17.30
C ALA A 534 -7.37 28.58 17.06
N ARG A 535 -8.47 28.84 16.34
CA ARG A 535 -8.94 30.20 16.01
C ARG A 535 -9.46 30.96 17.24
N PHE A 536 -10.00 30.27 18.25
CA PHE A 536 -10.55 30.93 19.45
C PHE A 536 -9.46 31.53 20.38
N ARG A 537 -8.21 31.07 20.27
CA ARG A 537 -7.08 31.61 21.07
C ARG A 537 -6.65 33.01 20.63
N LEU A 538 -6.80 33.34 19.34
CA LEU A 538 -6.24 34.57 18.76
C LEU A 538 -7.14 35.81 18.89
N SER A 539 -8.43 35.65 19.21
CA SER A 539 -9.35 36.81 19.39
C SER A 539 -9.38 37.36 20.83
N LYS A 540 -8.55 36.83 21.75
CA LYS A 540 -8.47 37.29 23.14
C LYS A 540 -7.16 37.98 23.50
N GLU A 541 -6.19 38.04 22.57
CA GLU A 541 -4.91 38.75 22.75
C GLU A 541 -4.75 39.94 21.78
N PHE A 542 -5.85 40.45 21.20
CA PHE A 542 -5.96 41.76 20.56
C PHE A 542 -7.18 42.52 21.07
#